data_AF-A0A1G5R357-F1
#
_entry.id   AF-A0A1G5R357-F1
#
_cell.length_a   1.000
_cell.length_b   1.000
_cell.length_c   1.000
_cell.angle_alpha   90.00
_cell.angle_beta   90.00
_cell.angle_gamma   90.00
#
_symmetry.space_group_name_H-M   'P 1'
#
loop_
_entity.id
_entity.type
_entity.pdbx_description
1 polymer ?
#
loop_
_entity_poly.entity_id
_entity_poly.type
_entity_poly.pdbx_seq_one_letter_code
_entity_poly.pdbx_strand_id
1 'polypeptide(L)' 'MKQALEGAGSSMEKVVKVTIYVTDTAHFGPVNEVYERYFSAPYPVRSFIAVDA' A
#
# COMPACT_ATOMS: atom_id res chain seq x y z
N MET A 1 9.35 -1.55 -2.36
CA MET A 1 8.87 -2.13 -1.08
C MET A 1 9.22 -3.61 -0.94
N LYS A 2 8.76 -4.50 -1.83
CA LYS A 2 9.04 -5.96 -1.76
C LYS A 2 10.52 -6.30 -1.50
N GLN A 3 11.42 -5.81 -2.35
CA GLN A 3 12.87 -6.03 -2.18
C GLN A 3 13.43 -5.51 -0.85
N ALA A 4 12.91 -4.37 -0.34
CA ALA A 4 13.37 -3.81 0.92
C ALA A 4 12.92 -4.67 2.12
N LEU A 5 11.70 -5.22 2.07
CA LEU A 5 11.20 -6.15 3.08
C LEU A 5 12.01 -7.45 3.06
N GLU A 6 12.25 -8.01 1.88
CA GLU A 6 13.02 -9.25 1.70
C GLU A 6 14.47 -9.07 2.19
N GLY A 7 15.12 -7.95 1.84
CA GLY A 7 16.47 -7.62 2.32
C GLY A 7 16.55 -7.44 3.84
N ALA A 8 15.44 -7.15 4.51
CA ALA A 8 15.33 -7.07 5.96
C ALA A 8 14.86 -8.39 6.63
N GLY A 9 14.74 -9.49 5.88
CA GLY A 9 14.24 -10.77 6.41
C GLY A 9 12.72 -10.82 6.65
N SER A 10 11.99 -9.88 6.05
CA SER A 10 10.52 -9.79 6.09
C SER A 10 9.90 -10.18 4.73
N SER A 11 8.59 -9.99 4.58
CA SER A 11 7.87 -10.25 3.32
C SER A 11 6.64 -9.36 3.19
N MET A 12 6.07 -9.30 1.99
CA MET A 12 4.81 -8.58 1.70
C MET A 12 3.65 -9.11 2.56
N GLU A 13 3.65 -10.40 2.90
CA GLU A 13 2.64 -11.06 3.73
C GLU A 13 2.65 -10.60 5.19
N LYS A 14 3.77 -10.05 5.66
CA LYS A 14 3.95 -9.55 7.03
C LYS A 14 3.57 -8.07 7.20
N VAL A 15 3.09 -7.43 6.14
CA VAL A 15 2.67 -6.03 6.20
C VAL A 15 1.35 -5.92 6.95
N VAL A 16 1.34 -5.17 8.05
CA VAL A 16 0.15 -5.00 8.90
C VAL A 16 -0.55 -3.65 8.71
N LYS A 17 0.17 -2.65 8.20
CA LYS A 17 -0.34 -1.29 7.95
C LYS A 17 0.27 -0.72 6.68
N VAL A 18 -0.55 -0.04 5.89
CA VAL A 18 -0.15 0.71 4.69
C VAL A 18 -0.72 2.13 4.78
N THR A 19 0.13 3.14 4.63
CA THR A 19 -0.30 4.53 4.45
C THR A 19 0.06 4.97 3.04
N ILE A 20 -0.93 5.40 2.29
CA ILE A 20 -0.80 5.88 0.91
C ILE A 20 -1.02 7.38 0.93
N TYR A 21 -0.02 8.13 0.48
CA TYR A 21 -0.12 9.56 0.27
C TYR A 21 -0.30 9.83 -1.22
N VAL A 22 -1.26 10.67 -1.58
CA VAL A 22 -1.51 11.08 -2.96
C VAL A 22 -1.63 12.59 -3.04
N THR A 23 -1.22 13.16 -4.17
CA THR A 23 -1.41 14.60 -4.45
C THR A 23 -2.76 14.89 -5.12
N ASP A 24 -3.38 13.88 -5.72
CA ASP A 24 -4.70 13.98 -6.34
C ASP A 24 -5.55 12.75 -5.98
N THR A 25 -6.73 13.03 -5.43
CA THR A 25 -7.73 12.04 -5.02
C THR A 25 -8.33 11.25 -6.18
N ALA A 26 -8.23 11.74 -7.42
CA ALA A 26 -8.63 11.00 -8.62
C ALA A 26 -7.89 9.65 -8.77
N HIS A 27 -6.73 9.50 -8.13
CA HIS A 27 -5.97 8.25 -8.13
C HIS A 27 -6.54 7.15 -7.24
N PHE A 28 -7.64 7.38 -6.51
CA PHE A 28 -8.19 6.37 -5.60
C PHE A 28 -8.48 5.03 -6.29
N GLY A 29 -9.17 5.06 -7.44
CA GLY A 29 -9.50 3.86 -8.22
C GLY A 29 -8.24 3.12 -8.70
N PRO A 30 -7.37 3.78 -9.49
CA PRO A 30 -6.13 3.17 -9.97
C PRO A 30 -5.23 2.61 -8.86
N VAL A 31 -5.12 3.32 -7.73
CA VAL A 31 -4.36 2.84 -6.56
C VAL A 31 -4.99 1.58 -5.97
N ASN A 32 -6.32 1.52 -5.89
CA ASN A 32 -7.01 0.35 -5.36
C ASN A 32 -6.78 -0.90 -6.24
N GLU A 33 -6.84 -0.75 -7.56
CA GLU A 33 -6.53 -1.86 -8.48
C GLU A 33 -5.12 -2.40 -8.32
N VAL A 34 -4.14 -1.52 -8.10
CA VAL A 34 -2.76 -1.94 -7.84
C VAL A 34 -2.65 -2.57 -6.46
N TYR A 35 -3.29 -2.00 -5.45
CA TYR A 35 -3.28 -2.52 -4.08
C TYR A 35 -3.77 -3.98 -4.02
N GLU A 36 -4.85 -4.31 -4.72
CA GLU A 36 -5.42 -5.66 -4.79
C GLU A 36 -4.51 -6.68 -5.49
N ARG A 37 -3.56 -6.25 -6.33
CA ARG A 37 -2.55 -7.15 -6.92
C ARG A 37 -1.46 -7.56 -5.94
N TYR A 38 -1.26 -6.80 -4.86
CA TYR A 38 -0.18 -7.01 -3.91
C TYR A 38 -0.64 -7.51 -2.54
N PHE A 39 -1.90 -7.28 -2.18
CA PHE A 39 -2.47 -7.67 -0.89
C PHE A 39 -3.73 -8.50 -1.07
N SER A 40 -3.91 -9.46 -0.18
CA SER A 40 -5.08 -10.33 -0.09
C SER A 40 -5.60 -10.37 1.35
N ALA A 41 -6.79 -10.93 1.56
CA ALA A 41 -7.36 -11.06 2.89
C ALA A 41 -6.51 -11.98 3.80
N PRO A 42 -6.31 -11.65 5.09
CA PRO A 42 -6.75 -10.43 5.75
C PRO A 42 -5.92 -9.21 5.31
N TYR A 43 -6.60 -8.18 4.80
CA TYR A 43 -5.92 -7.00 4.28
C TYR A 43 -5.23 -6.21 5.41
N PRO A 44 -4.05 -5.63 5.16
CA PRO A 44 -3.44 -4.68 6.08
C PRO A 44 -4.36 -3.49 6.35
N VAL A 45 -4.23 -2.87 7.53
CA VAL A 45 -4.92 -1.60 7.81
C VAL A 45 -4.43 -0.53 6.84
N ARG A 46 -5.36 0.13 6.13
CA ARG A 46 -5.04 1.10 5.09
C ARG A 46 -5.48 2.52 5.46
N SER A 47 -4.59 3.49 5.27
CA SER A 47 -4.90 4.92 5.24
C SER A 47 -4.60 5.48 3.84
N PHE A 48 -5.52 6.25 3.28
CA PHE A 48 -5.33 6.98 2.02
C PHE A 48 -5.49 8.47 2.32
N ILE A 49 -4.43 9.25 2.10
CA ILE A 49 -4.32 10.64 2.56
C ILE A 49 -3.97 11.51 1.37
N ALA A 50 -4.80 12.52 1.10
CA ALA A 50 -4.47 13.58 0.16
C ALA A 50 -3.50 14.56 0.82
N VAL A 51 -2.42 14.92 0.13
CA VAL A 51 -1.41 15.88 0.57
C VAL A 51 -1.18 16.93 -0.51
N ASP A 52 -0.83 18.14 -0.13
CA ASP A 52 -0.39 19.16 -1.09
C ASP A 52 0.97 18.76 -1.68
N ALA A 53 1.16 19.09 -2.96
CA ALA A 53 2.36 18.78 -3.73
C ALA A 53 3.55 19.69 -3.38
#